data_AF-A0A9E4FI25-F1
#
_entry.id   AF-A0A9E4FI25-F1
#
_cell.length_a   1.000
_cell.length_b   1.000
_cell.length_c   1.000
_cell.angle_alpha   90.00
_cell.angle_beta   90.00
_cell.angle_gamma   90.00
#
_symmetry.space_group_name_H-M   'P 1'
#
loop_
_entity.id
_entity.type
_entity.pdbx_description
1 polymer ?
#
loop_
_entity_poly.entity_id
_entity_poly.type
_entity_poly.pdbx_seq_one_letter_code
_entity_poly.pdbx_strand_id
1 'polypeptide(L)'
;AWQAREMFAWNGKYYQLPMVNIWPRPIQQPHPPVWVPGSGSLSTWDFSTRHNHCYCFLSYFGNNLGKKVMDGFWEFVDGKGLDLNPYRAGFLQLVAVSETDAKAEEDYYSHIRYFYDKSLHIASEFFLAPGYMDYRSLENSY
;
A
#
# COMPACT_ATOMS: atom_id res chain seq x y z
N ALA A 1 -17.01 2.58 -10.21
CA ALA A 1 -18.12 1.61 -10.07
C ALA A 1 -19.05 1.93 -8.89
N TRP A 2 -18.54 2.10 -7.65
CA TRP A 2 -19.39 2.39 -6.47
C TRP A 2 -20.30 3.63 -6.59
N GLN A 3 -19.87 4.65 -7.34
CA GLN A 3 -20.66 5.86 -7.56
C GLN A 3 -21.76 5.70 -8.63
N ALA A 4 -21.68 4.67 -9.48
CA ALA A 4 -22.64 4.47 -10.57
C ALA A 4 -23.98 4.00 -10.01
N ARG A 5 -25.08 4.72 -10.30
CA ARG A 5 -26.43 4.36 -9.84
C ARG A 5 -27.09 3.29 -10.73
N GLU A 6 -26.75 3.28 -12.01
CA GLU A 6 -27.26 2.32 -12.99
C GLU A 6 -26.19 1.28 -13.37
N MET A 7 -26.62 0.22 -14.04
CA MET A 7 -25.70 -0.73 -14.66
C MET A 7 -24.94 -0.04 -15.79
N PHE A 8 -23.66 -0.38 -15.95
CA PHE A 8 -22.81 0.23 -16.98
C PHE A 8 -21.87 -0.81 -17.58
N ALA A 9 -21.43 -0.57 -18.81
CA ALA A 9 -20.38 -1.37 -19.44
C ALA A 9 -18.99 -0.86 -19.01
N TRP A 10 -18.06 -1.75 -18.69
CA TRP A 10 -16.65 -1.44 -18.47
C TRP A 10 -15.82 -2.06 -19.59
N ASN A 11 -15.23 -1.23 -20.45
CA ASN A 11 -14.34 -1.69 -21.52
C ASN A 11 -12.91 -1.17 -21.26
N GLY A 12 -12.26 -1.74 -20.25
CA GLY A 12 -10.90 -1.38 -19.86
C GLY A 12 -9.84 -2.20 -20.60
N LYS A 13 -8.57 -1.88 -20.38
CA LYS A 13 -7.44 -2.63 -20.97
C LYS A 13 -7.40 -4.11 -20.55
N TYR A 14 -7.69 -4.38 -19.27
CA TYR A 14 -7.54 -5.72 -18.67
C TYR A 14 -8.86 -6.48 -18.53
N TYR A 15 -9.99 -5.78 -18.56
CA TYR A 15 -11.32 -6.36 -18.37
C TYR A 15 -12.34 -5.69 -19.29
N GLN A 16 -13.15 -6.49 -19.97
CA GLN A 16 -14.29 -6.05 -20.76
C GLN A 16 -15.56 -6.70 -20.20
N LEU A 17 -16.30 -5.94 -19.42
CA LEU A 17 -17.52 -6.36 -18.73
C LEU A 17 -18.71 -5.60 -19.32
N PRO A 18 -19.64 -6.25 -20.04
CA PRO A 18 -20.73 -5.56 -20.73
C PRO A 18 -21.79 -5.00 -19.78
N MET A 19 -21.96 -5.59 -18.59
CA MET A 19 -22.96 -5.19 -17.59
C MET A 19 -22.39 -5.32 -16.18
N VAL A 20 -21.75 -4.26 -15.68
CA VAL A 20 -21.31 -4.14 -14.29
C VAL A 20 -22.47 -3.65 -13.44
N ASN A 21 -22.77 -4.41 -12.38
CA ASN A 21 -23.79 -4.07 -11.39
C ASN A 21 -23.23 -4.37 -9.99
N ILE A 22 -23.40 -3.45 -9.04
CA ILE A 22 -22.86 -3.60 -7.68
C ILE A 22 -24.00 -3.81 -6.69
N TRP A 23 -24.09 -5.03 -6.14
CA TRP A 23 -24.98 -5.40 -5.05
C TRP A 23 -24.27 -6.33 -4.06
N PRO A 24 -24.32 -6.06 -2.74
CA PRO A 24 -24.89 -4.86 -2.11
C PRO A 24 -24.05 -3.61 -2.38
N ARG A 25 -24.66 -2.43 -2.21
CA ARG A 25 -23.95 -1.14 -2.36
C ARG A 25 -23.32 -0.71 -1.04
N PRO A 26 -22.14 -0.05 -1.07
CA PRO A 26 -21.57 0.55 0.13
C PRO A 26 -22.51 1.61 0.71
N ILE A 27 -22.58 1.67 2.03
CA ILE A 27 -23.35 2.70 2.75
C ILE A 27 -22.64 4.06 2.60
N GLN A 28 -21.31 4.10 2.74
CA GLN A 28 -20.51 5.33 2.61
C GLN A 28 -20.59 5.93 1.20
N GLN A 29 -20.86 7.24 1.14
CA GLN A 29 -20.89 8.04 -0.09
C GLN A 29 -19.72 9.04 -0.13
N PRO A 30 -19.15 9.35 -1.31
CA PRO A 30 -19.45 8.75 -2.62
C PRO A 30 -18.95 7.30 -2.74
N HIS A 31 -18.02 6.89 -1.89
CA HIS A 31 -17.54 5.52 -1.69
C HIS A 31 -16.76 5.44 -0.37
N PRO A 32 -16.46 4.24 0.15
CA PRO A 32 -15.52 4.09 1.25
C PRO A 32 -14.13 4.65 0.92
N PRO A 33 -13.32 5.05 1.93
CA PRO A 33 -11.93 5.43 1.70
C PRO A 33 -11.15 4.34 0.97
N VAL A 34 -10.31 4.74 0.02
CA VAL A 34 -9.46 3.80 -0.75
C VAL A 34 -8.03 3.92 -0.23
N TRP A 35 -7.47 2.78 0.17
CA TRP A 35 -6.11 2.65 0.67
C TRP A 35 -5.31 1.80 -0.31
N VAL A 36 -4.20 2.34 -0.79
CA VAL A 36 -3.37 1.74 -1.82
C VAL A 36 -2.07 1.28 -1.18
N PRO A 37 -1.86 -0.03 -1.00
CA PRO A 37 -0.61 -0.53 -0.46
C PRO A 37 0.53 -0.33 -1.48
N GLY A 38 1.74 -0.12 -0.99
CA GLY A 38 2.92 -0.19 -1.85
C GLY A 38 4.24 -0.03 -1.11
N SER A 39 5.34 -0.28 -1.83
CA SER A 39 6.69 -0.37 -1.25
C SER A 39 7.67 0.67 -1.81
N GLY A 40 7.17 1.82 -2.28
CA GLY A 40 8.01 2.93 -2.75
C GLY A 40 7.98 3.22 -4.27
N SER A 41 7.11 2.54 -5.04
CA SER A 41 6.99 2.81 -6.48
C SER A 41 6.43 4.21 -6.75
N LEU A 42 7.13 5.00 -7.57
CA LEU A 42 6.74 6.36 -7.94
C LEU A 42 5.40 6.41 -8.67
N SER A 43 5.11 5.41 -9.51
CA SER A 43 3.82 5.27 -10.19
C SER A 43 2.67 5.05 -9.21
N THR A 44 2.92 4.35 -8.10
CA THR A 44 1.92 4.16 -7.03
C THR A 44 1.71 5.44 -6.24
N TRP A 45 2.78 6.17 -5.90
CA TRP A 45 2.66 7.49 -5.27
C TRP A 45 1.87 8.47 -6.15
N ASP A 46 2.17 8.50 -7.44
CA ASP A 46 1.47 9.30 -8.43
C ASP A 46 -0.01 8.92 -8.55
N PHE A 47 -0.32 7.62 -8.58
CA PHE A 47 -1.70 7.12 -8.58
C PHE A 47 -2.45 7.54 -7.31
N SER A 48 -1.88 7.31 -6.13
CA SER A 48 -2.51 7.62 -4.85
C SER A 48 -2.75 9.12 -4.69
N THR A 49 -1.75 9.95 -5.00
CA THR A 49 -1.86 11.42 -4.91
C THR A 49 -2.90 11.98 -5.88
N ARG A 50 -2.91 11.51 -7.14
CA ARG A 50 -3.88 11.97 -8.16
C ARG A 50 -5.33 11.69 -7.76
N HIS A 51 -5.59 10.56 -7.12
CA HIS A 51 -6.93 10.15 -6.71
C HIS A 51 -7.27 10.52 -5.26
N ASN A 52 -6.36 11.23 -4.58
CA ASN A 52 -6.48 11.56 -3.16
C ASN A 52 -6.74 10.32 -2.28
N HIS A 53 -6.04 9.23 -2.56
CA HIS A 53 -6.09 7.98 -1.80
C HIS A 53 -4.96 7.92 -0.77
N CYS A 54 -5.19 7.17 0.30
CA CYS A 54 -4.15 6.92 1.30
C CYS A 54 -3.12 5.95 0.71
N TYR A 55 -1.86 6.37 0.62
CA TYR A 55 -0.75 5.50 0.32
C TYR A 55 -0.33 4.76 1.60
N CYS A 56 -0.41 3.43 1.60
CA CYS A 56 -0.07 2.62 2.77
C CYS A 56 1.26 1.89 2.56
N PHE A 57 2.32 2.37 3.21
CA PHE A 57 3.62 1.73 3.15
C PHE A 57 3.65 0.46 4.01
N LEU A 58 4.03 -0.66 3.39
CA LEU A 58 4.17 -1.96 4.04
C LEU A 58 5.60 -2.12 4.61
N SER A 59 5.82 -1.73 5.86
CA SER A 59 7.17 -1.51 6.42
C SER A 59 7.94 -2.76 6.92
N TYR A 60 7.76 -3.90 6.25
CA TYR A 60 8.36 -5.17 6.67
C TYR A 60 9.91 -5.24 6.59
N PHE A 61 10.59 -4.17 6.15
CA PHE A 61 12.05 -4.19 5.96
C PHE A 61 12.78 -3.18 6.87
N GLY A 62 12.20 -2.91 8.03
CA GLY A 62 12.82 -2.12 9.08
C GLY A 62 12.68 -0.61 8.91
N ASN A 63 13.10 0.10 9.96
CA ASN A 63 12.88 1.55 10.11
C ASN A 63 13.66 2.40 9.09
N ASN A 64 14.87 1.99 8.69
CA ASN A 64 15.72 2.77 7.79
C ASN A 64 15.10 2.87 6.39
N LEU A 65 14.62 1.74 5.85
CA LEU A 65 13.90 1.75 4.58
C LEU A 65 12.58 2.52 4.73
N GLY A 66 11.85 2.28 5.82
CA GLY A 66 10.59 2.97 6.08
C GLY A 66 10.74 4.48 6.11
N LYS A 67 11.77 5.00 6.79
CA LYS A 67 12.06 6.43 6.81
C LYS A 67 12.38 6.95 5.40
N LYS A 68 13.28 6.31 4.66
CA LYS A 68 13.65 6.72 3.29
C LYS A 68 12.41 6.80 2.37
N VAL A 69 11.56 5.77 2.40
CA VAL A 69 10.35 5.71 1.56
C VAL A 69 9.34 6.78 1.96
N MET A 70 9.10 6.97 3.26
CA MET A 70 8.12 7.95 3.74
C MET A 70 8.58 9.39 3.53
N ASP A 71 9.86 9.69 3.79
CA ASP A 71 10.43 11.01 3.51
C ASP A 71 10.30 11.33 2.02
N GLY A 72 10.68 10.40 1.14
CA GLY A 72 10.55 10.57 -0.31
C GLY A 72 9.10 10.71 -0.79
N PHE A 73 8.15 10.02 -0.17
CA PHE A 73 6.72 10.20 -0.47
C PHE A 73 6.27 11.63 -0.13
N TRP A 74 6.67 12.16 1.03
CA TRP A 74 6.31 13.53 1.42
C TRP A 74 7.00 14.60 0.58
N GLU A 75 8.27 14.40 0.20
CA GLU A 75 8.95 15.25 -0.78
C GLU A 75 8.24 15.24 -2.14
N PHE A 76 7.74 14.07 -2.57
CA PHE A 76 6.94 13.95 -3.80
C PHE A 76 5.60 14.69 -3.71
N VAL A 77 4.93 14.65 -2.56
CA VAL A 77 3.68 15.39 -2.29
C VAL A 77 3.93 16.89 -2.33
N ASP A 78 4.99 17.35 -1.66
CA ASP A 78 5.40 18.77 -1.62
C ASP A 78 5.80 19.28 -3.01
N GLY A 79 6.60 18.51 -3.75
CA GLY A 79 6.99 18.83 -5.13
C GLY A 79 5.83 18.94 -6.11
N LYS A 80 4.66 18.38 -5.78
CA LYS A 80 3.41 18.54 -6.54
C LYS A 80 2.53 19.70 -6.04
N GLY A 81 2.93 20.40 -4.99
CA GLY A 81 2.16 21.48 -4.38
C GLY A 81 0.85 21.00 -3.75
N LEU A 82 0.80 19.77 -3.27
CA LEU A 82 -0.39 19.21 -2.61
C LEU A 82 -0.37 19.52 -1.10
N ASP A 83 -1.55 19.62 -0.50
CA ASP A 83 -1.71 19.90 0.93
C ASP A 83 -1.17 18.77 1.83
N LEU A 84 -0.66 19.16 3.01
CA LEU A 84 -0.18 18.24 4.05
C LEU A 84 -1.34 17.61 4.83
N ASN A 85 -2.14 16.80 4.13
CA ASN A 85 -3.25 16.07 4.72
C ASN A 85 -2.75 14.80 5.46
N PRO A 86 -3.06 14.64 6.77
CA PRO A 86 -2.59 13.50 7.57
C PRO A 86 -3.13 12.13 7.09
N TYR A 87 -4.17 12.11 6.26
CA TYR A 87 -4.75 10.88 5.70
C TYR A 87 -4.13 10.45 4.35
N ARG A 88 -3.10 11.15 3.86
CA ARG A 88 -2.41 10.79 2.61
C ARG A 88 -1.51 9.56 2.74
N ALA A 89 -1.05 9.28 3.96
CA ALA A 89 -0.11 8.22 4.23
C ALA A 89 -0.54 7.37 5.42
N GLY A 90 -0.39 6.06 5.27
CA GLY A 90 -0.42 5.08 6.33
C GLY A 90 0.92 4.35 6.40
N PHE A 91 1.35 4.00 7.61
CA PHE A 91 2.55 3.22 7.86
C PHE A 91 2.17 1.95 8.61
N LEU A 92 2.32 0.79 7.96
CA LEU A 92 2.06 -0.49 8.63
C LEU A 92 3.15 -0.74 9.65
N GLN A 93 2.81 -0.97 10.92
CA GLN A 93 3.75 -1.36 11.96
C GLN A 93 3.26 -2.62 12.65
N LEU A 94 4.14 -3.61 12.82
CA LEU A 94 3.85 -4.75 13.67
C LEU A 94 4.01 -4.34 15.13
N VAL A 95 2.95 -4.52 15.92
CA VAL A 95 2.89 -4.20 17.34
C VAL A 95 2.37 -5.42 18.09
N ALA A 96 3.12 -5.88 19.09
CA ALA A 96 2.72 -6.92 20.02
C ALA A 96 2.50 -6.29 21.40
N VAL A 97 1.41 -6.66 22.08
CA VAL A 97 1.03 -6.10 23.38
C VAL A 97 0.71 -7.24 24.32
N SER A 98 1.30 -7.21 25.52
CA SER A 98 0.99 -8.09 26.64
C SER A 98 1.10 -7.29 27.95
N GLU A 99 0.86 -7.94 29.09
CA GLU A 99 0.93 -7.29 30.41
C GLU A 99 2.34 -6.74 30.73
N THR A 100 3.38 -7.38 30.19
CA THR A 100 4.77 -6.94 30.28
C THR A 100 5.50 -7.23 28.96
N ASP A 101 6.60 -6.53 28.70
CA ASP A 101 7.45 -6.77 27.52
C ASP A 101 7.98 -8.21 27.50
N ALA A 102 8.39 -8.75 28.66
CA ALA A 102 8.85 -10.13 28.78
C ALA A 102 7.75 -11.14 28.37
N LYS A 103 6.51 -10.86 28.77
CA LYS A 103 5.37 -11.70 28.38
C LYS A 103 5.04 -11.57 26.90
N ALA A 104 5.14 -10.36 26.33
CA ALA A 104 4.96 -10.15 24.90
C ALA A 104 6.01 -10.90 24.07
N GLU A 105 7.26 -10.92 24.53
CA GLU A 105 8.31 -11.70 23.87
C GLU A 105 8.02 -13.20 23.96
N GLU A 106 7.68 -13.72 25.14
CA GLU A 106 7.29 -15.12 25.33
C GLU A 106 6.15 -15.54 24.39
N ASP A 107 5.09 -14.73 24.33
CA ASP A 107 3.86 -15.03 23.61
C ASP A 107 4.02 -14.92 22.09
N TYR A 108 4.79 -13.93 21.60
CA TYR A 108 4.77 -13.55 20.18
C TYR A 108 6.09 -13.79 19.43
N TYR A 109 7.23 -13.91 20.12
CA TYR A 109 8.55 -13.93 19.47
C TYR A 109 8.68 -15.03 18.42
N SER A 110 8.28 -16.26 18.75
CA SER A 110 8.42 -17.41 17.83
C SER A 110 7.62 -17.21 16.54
N HIS A 111 6.44 -16.58 16.63
CA HIS A 111 5.55 -16.32 15.50
C HIS A 111 6.06 -15.18 14.62
N ILE A 112 6.48 -14.07 15.24
CA ILE A 112 7.07 -12.92 14.53
C ILE A 112 8.37 -13.34 13.84
N ARG A 113 9.21 -14.10 14.55
CA ARG A 113 10.47 -14.59 13.99
C ARG A 113 10.24 -15.54 12.82
N TYR A 114 9.25 -16.43 12.90
CA TYR A 114 8.90 -17.29 11.77
C TYR A 114 8.48 -16.46 10.54
N PHE A 115 7.69 -15.41 10.73
CA PHE A 115 7.27 -14.54 9.63
C PHE A 115 8.47 -13.90 8.91
N TYR A 116 9.44 -13.34 9.65
CA TYR A 116 10.62 -12.71 9.04
C TYR A 116 11.64 -13.72 8.51
N ASP A 117 11.93 -14.79 9.27
CA ASP A 117 12.98 -15.76 8.90
C ASP A 117 12.52 -16.75 7.81
N LYS A 118 11.20 -16.99 7.67
CA LYS A 118 10.65 -17.99 6.75
C LYS A 118 9.66 -17.40 5.75
N SER A 119 8.64 -16.68 6.19
CA SER A 119 7.58 -16.21 5.28
C SER A 119 8.04 -15.10 4.33
N LEU A 120 8.98 -14.26 4.77
CA LEU A 120 9.59 -13.21 3.93
C LEU A 120 10.92 -13.63 3.28
N HIS A 121 11.34 -14.89 3.46
CA HIS A 121 12.58 -15.39 2.87
C HIS A 121 12.35 -15.78 1.41
N ILE A 122 12.48 -14.80 0.51
CA ILE A 122 12.35 -14.97 -0.94
C ILE A 122 13.74 -14.78 -1.56
N ALA A 123 14.17 -15.72 -2.40
CA ALA A 123 15.42 -15.57 -3.15
C ALA A 123 15.37 -14.32 -4.04
N SER A 124 16.48 -13.59 -4.13
CA SER A 124 16.56 -12.25 -4.74
C SER A 124 16.00 -12.19 -6.16
N GLU A 125 16.19 -13.27 -6.92
CA GLU A 125 15.78 -13.38 -8.32
C GLU A 125 14.25 -13.47 -8.48
N PHE A 126 13.55 -13.89 -7.42
CA PHE A 126 12.08 -13.98 -7.39
C PHE A 126 11.43 -12.83 -6.62
N PHE A 127 12.20 -11.97 -5.97
CA PHE A 127 11.67 -10.88 -5.16
C PHE A 127 10.91 -9.84 -5.99
N LEU A 128 11.40 -9.55 -7.20
CA LEU A 128 10.76 -8.62 -8.15
C LEU A 128 10.40 -9.37 -9.43
N ALA A 129 9.15 -9.78 -9.56
CA ALA A 129 8.68 -10.39 -10.80
C ALA A 129 8.93 -9.46 -12.01
N PRO A 130 9.29 -9.99 -13.19
CA PRO A 130 9.48 -9.16 -14.37
C PRO A 130 8.26 -8.29 -14.69
N GLY A 131 8.48 -6.98 -14.86
CA GLY A 131 7.41 -6.01 -15.12
C GLY A 131 6.63 -5.55 -13.89
N TYR A 132 7.03 -5.97 -12.68
CA TYR A 132 6.38 -5.57 -11.42
C TYR A 132 6.55 -4.08 -11.10
N MET A 133 7.71 -3.50 -11.42
CA MET A 133 7.98 -2.07 -11.25
C MET A 133 8.15 -1.38 -12.60
N ASP A 134 7.65 -0.13 -12.68
CA ASP A 134 7.99 0.75 -13.79
C ASP A 134 9.46 1.18 -13.72
N TYR A 135 10.02 1.55 -14.87
CA TYR A 135 11.44 1.86 -15.01
C TYR A 135 11.93 2.96 -14.05
N ARG A 136 11.14 4.03 -13.86
CA ARG A 136 11.53 5.13 -12.96
C ARG A 136 11.56 4.68 -11.50
N SER A 137 10.62 3.81 -11.12
CA SER A 137 10.62 3.21 -9.78
C SER A 137 11.82 2.27 -9.57
N LEU A 138 12.24 1.55 -10.61
CA LEU A 138 13.47 0.74 -10.56
C LEU A 138 14.70 1.63 -10.36
N GLU A 139 14.87 2.69 -11.16
CA GLU A 139 15.98 3.64 -11.02
C GLU A 139 16.00 4.30 -9.63
N ASN A 140 14.83 4.62 -9.06
CA ASN A 140 14.74 5.21 -7.73
C ASN A 140 15.06 4.23 -6.58
N SER A 141 14.99 2.92 -6.85
CA SER A 141 15.23 1.87 -5.85
C SER A 141 16.71 1.51 -5.68
N TYR A 142 17.53 1.81 -6.69
CA TYR A 142 18.99 1.57 -6.72
C TYR A 142 19.78 2.87 -6.60
#